data_AF-A0A370LTB8-F1
#
_entry.id   AF-A0A370LTB8-F1
#
_cell.length_a   1.000
_cell.length_b   1.000
_cell.length_c   1.000
_cell.angle_alpha   90.00
_cell.angle_beta   90.00
_cell.angle_gamma   90.00
#
_symmetry.space_group_name_H-M   'P 1'
#
loop_
_entity.id
_entity.type
_entity.pdbx_description
1 polymer ?
#
loop_
_entity_poly.entity_id
_entity_poly.type
_entity_poly.pdbx_seq_one_letter_code
_entity_poly.pdbx_strand_id
1 'polypeptide(L)'
;MSEYRGYQGRSLEFLQKNNIKIGSKVKIFSDIVYDGIIMPRYEKSDSNHITLKLKSGYNIGLEIDKIEKIEKLESLEIKTEHKRPIEKKANLEKILLISTGGTIASKIDYRTGAVTPALSPEELNSSIPELAEMANIDTELILSEYSENLQPKDWKRIAQKLDDYSNSDYKGIIVAHGTDTMHYTSAFLSFALSGYPIPIALVGSQRSSDRPSSDAALNLIAAVKFLTEANEKGVYVIMHNDENDKTIACHLGTRVRKNHTSKRGAFQTIGGNPGFLIVENSIQKNITKKFFQTEKYLPRINVDSRVALLKYYPGFDPRIVENLIDLGHKAIIFEGTGLGHIGKNMYEVVKSANQSGLFLGMTSQCIDGKVRMTVYESGRDLMDMGIIPLGNLIPEVALVKAMWALGNTEDISKIKEIMLQEISSEYSN
;
A
#
# COMPACT_ATOMS: atom_id res chain seq x y z
N MET A 1 -0.50 -24.42 3.43
CA MET A 1 -1.23 -23.85 4.60
C MET A 1 -1.24 -24.88 5.71
N SER A 2 -1.18 -24.49 6.98
CA SER A 2 -1.23 -25.43 8.12
C SER A 2 -2.47 -26.32 8.06
N GLU A 3 -2.30 -27.63 8.30
CA GLU A 3 -3.37 -28.64 8.24
C GLU A 3 -4.51 -28.39 9.25
N TYR A 4 -4.24 -27.54 10.26
CA TYR A 4 -5.14 -27.19 11.36
C TYR A 4 -5.23 -25.67 11.60
N ARG A 5 -5.01 -24.85 10.58
CA ARG A 5 -5.08 -23.37 10.67
C ARG A 5 -6.30 -22.88 11.48
N GLY A 6 -6.04 -22.12 12.54
CA GLY A 6 -7.08 -21.54 13.39
C GLY A 6 -7.53 -22.40 14.58
N TYR A 7 -7.13 -23.67 14.66
CA TYR A 7 -7.47 -24.57 15.75
C TYR A 7 -6.37 -24.59 16.81
N GLN A 8 -6.77 -24.48 18.08
CA GLN A 8 -5.87 -24.52 19.24
C GLN A 8 -6.54 -25.25 20.41
N GLY A 9 -5.73 -25.70 21.39
CA GLY A 9 -6.20 -26.38 22.60
C GLY A 9 -7.13 -27.57 22.30
N ARG A 10 -8.25 -27.66 23.03
CA ARG A 10 -9.21 -28.77 22.97
C ARG A 10 -9.69 -29.08 21.55
N SER A 11 -9.99 -28.05 20.74
CA SER A 11 -10.43 -28.20 19.35
C SER A 11 -9.37 -28.82 18.43
N LEU A 12 -8.11 -28.45 18.63
CA LEU A 12 -6.99 -29.05 17.90
C LEU A 12 -6.80 -30.52 18.28
N GLU A 13 -6.76 -30.79 19.59
CA GLU A 13 -6.63 -32.14 20.13
C GLU A 13 -7.78 -33.05 19.67
N PHE A 14 -9.01 -32.55 19.67
CA PHE A 14 -10.18 -33.28 19.19
C PHE A 14 -10.04 -33.66 17.71
N LEU A 15 -9.63 -32.74 16.84
CA LEU A 15 -9.45 -33.01 15.42
C LEU A 15 -8.28 -33.98 15.16
N GLN A 16 -7.17 -33.81 15.88
CA GLN A 16 -6.00 -34.69 15.77
C GLN A 16 -6.32 -36.11 16.24
N LYS A 17 -6.99 -36.26 17.38
CA LYS A 17 -7.41 -37.56 17.92
C LYS A 17 -8.28 -38.34 16.94
N ASN A 18 -9.11 -37.65 16.15
CA ASN A 18 -9.98 -38.26 15.15
C ASN A 18 -9.36 -38.33 13.74
N ASN A 19 -8.09 -37.93 13.55
CA ASN A 19 -7.39 -37.88 12.26
C ASN A 19 -8.14 -37.08 11.16
N ILE A 20 -8.75 -35.97 11.58
CA ILE A 20 -9.54 -35.08 10.73
C ILE A 20 -8.76 -33.78 10.54
N LYS A 21 -8.57 -33.40 9.28
CA LYS A 21 -7.84 -32.17 8.89
C LYS A 21 -8.80 -31.17 8.26
N ILE A 22 -8.41 -29.90 8.16
CA ILE A 22 -9.16 -28.92 7.37
C ILE A 22 -9.34 -29.43 5.94
N GLY A 23 -10.54 -29.24 5.38
CA GLY A 23 -10.93 -29.77 4.08
C GLY A 23 -11.44 -31.21 4.09
N SER A 24 -11.31 -31.93 5.22
CA SER A 24 -11.90 -33.27 5.36
C SER A 24 -13.42 -33.16 5.34
N LYS A 25 -14.06 -34.02 4.54
CA LYS A 25 -15.51 -34.21 4.60
C LYS A 25 -15.82 -35.11 5.79
N VAL A 26 -16.79 -34.72 6.62
CA VAL A 26 -17.11 -35.41 7.86
C VAL A 26 -18.62 -35.53 8.05
N LYS A 27 -19.01 -36.56 8.80
CA LYS A 27 -20.34 -36.69 9.39
C LYS A 27 -20.21 -36.60 10.91
N ILE A 28 -20.91 -35.65 11.53
CA ILE A 28 -20.88 -35.37 12.97
C ILE A 28 -22.24 -35.72 13.55
N PHE A 29 -22.23 -36.50 14.63
CA PHE A 29 -23.42 -36.90 15.37
C PHE A 29 -23.45 -36.11 16.69
N SER A 30 -24.49 -35.32 16.88
CA SER A 30 -24.83 -34.61 18.12
C SER A 30 -26.35 -34.70 18.36
N ASP A 31 -26.99 -33.65 18.85
CA ASP A 31 -28.45 -33.47 18.86
C ASP A 31 -29.11 -33.81 17.50
N ILE A 32 -28.44 -33.48 16.40
CA ILE A 32 -28.76 -33.95 15.06
C ILE A 32 -27.50 -34.41 14.32
N VAL A 33 -27.68 -34.99 13.14
CA VAL A 33 -26.56 -35.41 12.29
C VAL A 33 -26.19 -34.29 11.31
N TYR A 34 -24.97 -33.81 11.39
CA TYR A 34 -24.41 -32.84 10.45
C TYR A 34 -23.50 -33.52 9.42
N ASP A 35 -23.59 -33.10 8.16
CA ASP A 35 -22.73 -33.54 7.05
C ASP A 35 -22.12 -32.31 6.40
N GLY A 36 -20.78 -32.24 6.36
CA GLY A 36 -20.09 -31.07 5.86
C GLY A 36 -18.57 -31.23 5.74
N ILE A 37 -17.90 -30.11 5.52
CA ILE A 37 -16.44 -30.02 5.38
C ILE A 37 -15.88 -29.25 6.56
N ILE A 38 -14.82 -29.75 7.20
CA ILE A 38 -14.12 -29.01 8.25
C ILE A 38 -13.43 -27.78 7.66
N MET A 39 -13.75 -26.62 8.23
CA MET A 39 -13.25 -25.33 7.77
C MET A 39 -12.16 -24.82 8.71
N PRO A 40 -11.24 -23.96 8.24
CA PRO A 40 -10.36 -23.21 9.14
C PRO A 40 -11.19 -22.34 10.11
N ARG A 41 -10.60 -22.02 11.26
CA ARG A 41 -11.16 -21.08 12.24
C ARG A 41 -10.35 -19.80 12.31
N TYR A 42 -10.95 -18.77 12.90
CA TYR A 42 -10.19 -17.58 13.29
C TYR A 42 -9.30 -17.95 14.49
N GLU A 43 -8.01 -17.64 14.41
CA GLU A 43 -6.99 -18.11 15.37
C GLU A 43 -7.23 -17.65 16.82
N LYS A 44 -8.04 -16.61 17.03
CA LYS A 44 -8.43 -16.11 18.37
C LYS A 44 -9.80 -16.61 18.83
N SER A 45 -10.46 -17.49 18.09
CA SER A 45 -11.70 -18.11 18.54
C SER A 45 -11.43 -19.07 19.70
N ASP A 46 -12.45 -19.33 20.53
CA ASP A 46 -12.35 -20.24 21.66
C ASP A 46 -11.93 -21.65 21.23
N SER A 47 -11.37 -22.44 22.15
CA SER A 47 -10.91 -23.79 21.86
C SER A 47 -12.00 -24.86 21.99
N ASN A 48 -13.26 -24.49 22.22
CA ASN A 48 -14.36 -25.42 22.51
C ASN A 48 -15.21 -25.78 21.28
N HIS A 49 -14.99 -25.15 20.12
CA HIS A 49 -15.80 -25.40 18.93
C HIS A 49 -15.01 -25.90 17.73
N ILE A 50 -15.71 -26.48 16.76
CA ILE A 50 -15.22 -26.73 15.40
C ILE A 50 -16.12 -26.05 14.37
N THR A 51 -15.56 -25.63 13.24
CA THR A 51 -16.34 -25.00 12.15
C THR A 51 -16.59 -25.99 11.04
N LEU A 52 -17.86 -26.20 10.72
CA LEU A 52 -18.32 -27.09 9.67
C LEU A 52 -19.03 -26.29 8.58
N LYS A 53 -18.68 -26.51 7.31
CA LYS A 53 -19.43 -26.01 6.17
C LYS A 53 -20.42 -27.07 5.69
N LEU A 54 -21.70 -26.76 5.79
CA LEU A 54 -22.79 -27.62 5.37
C LEU A 54 -22.89 -27.69 3.84
N LYS A 55 -23.62 -28.70 3.33
CA LYS A 55 -23.96 -28.79 1.89
C LYS A 55 -24.71 -27.57 1.35
N SER A 56 -25.45 -26.86 2.21
CA SER A 56 -26.12 -25.61 1.87
C SER A 56 -25.16 -24.45 1.61
N GLY A 57 -23.87 -24.60 1.96
CA GLY A 57 -22.84 -23.57 1.86
C GLY A 57 -22.65 -22.74 3.12
N TYR A 58 -23.54 -22.86 4.11
CA TYR A 58 -23.44 -22.17 5.39
C TYR A 58 -22.35 -22.78 6.29
N ASN A 59 -21.60 -21.91 6.97
CA ASN A 59 -20.68 -22.30 8.03
C ASN A 59 -21.41 -22.29 9.37
N ILE A 60 -21.25 -23.34 10.18
CA ILE A 60 -21.76 -23.45 11.55
C ILE A 60 -20.61 -23.73 12.53
N GLY A 61 -20.76 -23.30 13.77
CA GLY A 61 -19.88 -23.66 14.87
C GLY A 61 -20.52 -24.76 15.72
N LEU A 62 -19.81 -25.85 15.96
CA LEU A 62 -20.28 -26.98 16.78
C LEU A 62 -19.42 -27.09 18.03
N GLU A 63 -20.06 -27.07 19.20
CA GLU A 63 -19.40 -27.24 20.50
C GLU A 63 -18.96 -28.70 20.67
N ILE A 64 -17.69 -28.92 20.98
CA ILE A 64 -17.07 -30.25 21.04
C ILE A 64 -17.75 -31.14 22.07
N ASP A 65 -18.15 -30.57 23.21
CA ASP A 65 -18.78 -31.31 24.30
C ASP A 65 -20.18 -31.85 23.94
N LYS A 66 -20.78 -31.34 22.85
CA LYS A 66 -22.05 -31.84 22.31
C LYS A 66 -21.87 -32.86 21.19
N ILE A 67 -20.63 -33.12 20.76
CA ILE A 67 -20.35 -34.09 19.70
C ILE A 67 -20.21 -35.48 20.29
N GLU A 68 -21.17 -36.35 19.97
CA GLU A 68 -21.15 -37.75 20.37
C GLU A 68 -20.17 -38.58 19.52
N LYS A 69 -20.13 -38.32 18.21
CA LYS A 69 -19.28 -39.04 17.26
C LYS A 69 -18.93 -38.18 16.04
N ILE A 70 -17.73 -38.37 15.50
CA ILE A 70 -17.32 -37.78 14.22
C ILE A 70 -16.70 -38.84 13.31
N GLU A 71 -17.14 -38.89 12.06
CA GLU A 71 -16.67 -39.83 11.05
C GLU A 71 -16.09 -39.08 9.84
N LYS A 72 -14.87 -39.42 9.43
CA LYS A 72 -14.26 -38.91 8.21
C LYS A 72 -14.80 -39.68 7.00
N LEU A 73 -15.26 -38.95 5.98
CA LEU A 73 -15.72 -39.51 4.71
C LEU A 73 -14.58 -39.47 3.69
N GLU A 74 -14.48 -40.49 2.84
CA GLU A 74 -13.51 -40.51 1.74
C GLU A 74 -13.80 -39.38 0.75
N SER A 75 -12.76 -38.60 0.42
CA SER A 75 -12.84 -37.54 -0.57
C SER A 75 -12.32 -38.02 -1.92
N LEU A 76 -13.11 -37.88 -2.98
CA LEU A 76 -12.63 -38.00 -4.36
C LEU A 76 -11.60 -36.89 -4.63
N GLU A 77 -10.38 -37.27 -5.01
CA GLU A 77 -9.36 -36.33 -5.50
C GLU A 77 -9.84 -35.70 -6.82
N ILE A 78 -10.05 -34.39 -6.82
CA ILE A 78 -10.35 -33.65 -8.05
C ILE A 78 -9.02 -33.24 -8.67
N LYS A 79 -8.77 -33.72 -9.88
CA LYS A 79 -7.70 -33.25 -10.75
C LYS A 79 -7.84 -31.74 -10.94
N THR A 80 -6.88 -30.98 -10.45
CA THR A 80 -6.74 -29.56 -10.81
C THR A 80 -6.57 -29.46 -12.32
N GLU A 81 -7.51 -28.81 -13.00
CA GLU A 81 -7.34 -28.44 -14.41
C GLU A 81 -6.11 -27.54 -14.53
N HIS A 82 -5.08 -28.04 -15.22
CA HIS A 82 -3.97 -27.22 -15.66
C HIS A 82 -4.49 -26.21 -16.68
N LYS A 83 -4.55 -24.94 -16.29
CA LYS A 83 -4.86 -23.84 -17.22
C LYS A 83 -3.83 -23.83 -18.34
N ARG A 84 -4.30 -23.74 -19.59
CA ARG A 84 -3.44 -23.66 -20.77
C ARG A 84 -2.62 -22.37 -20.72
N PRO A 85 -1.33 -22.40 -21.10
CA PRO A 85 -0.53 -21.19 -21.22
C PRO A 85 -1.15 -20.24 -22.24
N ILE A 86 -1.15 -18.95 -21.94
CA ILE A 86 -1.68 -17.93 -22.83
C ILE A 86 -0.60 -17.57 -23.86
N GLU A 87 -0.95 -17.62 -25.15
CA GLU A 87 -0.06 -17.16 -26.22
C GLU A 87 0.06 -15.64 -26.17
N LYS A 88 1.30 -15.14 -26.07
CA LYS A 88 1.60 -13.70 -26.14
C LYS A 88 1.27 -13.19 -27.55
N LYS A 89 0.54 -12.09 -27.64
CA LYS A 89 0.16 -11.46 -28.91
C LYS A 89 1.26 -10.50 -29.36
N ALA A 90 1.86 -10.74 -30.53
CA ALA A 90 3.04 -9.99 -31.00
C ALA A 90 2.81 -8.48 -31.19
N ASN A 91 1.55 -8.05 -31.34
CA ASN A 91 1.16 -6.65 -31.56
C ASN A 91 0.83 -5.87 -30.27
N LEU A 92 0.89 -6.50 -29.10
CA LEU A 92 0.55 -5.85 -27.83
C LEU A 92 1.81 -5.47 -27.04
N GLU A 93 1.72 -4.31 -26.39
CA GLU A 93 2.75 -3.79 -25.49
C GLU A 93 3.02 -4.73 -24.31
N LYS A 94 4.24 -4.71 -23.79
CA LYS A 94 4.64 -5.51 -22.62
C LYS A 94 4.47 -4.70 -21.34
N ILE A 95 3.79 -5.26 -20.36
CA ILE A 95 3.65 -4.69 -19.01
C ILE A 95 4.17 -5.70 -17.99
N LEU A 96 4.92 -5.22 -17.00
CA LEU A 96 5.30 -6.02 -15.84
C LEU A 96 4.38 -5.70 -14.67
N LEU A 97 3.75 -6.71 -14.07
CA LEU A 97 3.01 -6.57 -12.82
C LEU A 97 3.81 -7.18 -11.68
N ILE A 98 4.29 -6.32 -10.78
CA ILE A 98 5.00 -6.67 -9.56
C ILE A 98 3.99 -6.70 -8.41
N SER A 99 3.87 -7.85 -7.73
CA SER A 99 3.05 -7.99 -6.53
C SER A 99 3.89 -7.78 -5.27
N THR A 100 3.47 -6.81 -4.45
CA THR A 100 4.03 -6.56 -3.11
C THR A 100 3.19 -7.15 -1.99
N GLY A 101 2.10 -7.84 -2.35
CA GLY A 101 0.95 -8.10 -1.50
C GLY A 101 -0.27 -7.33 -2.02
N GLY A 102 -1.29 -7.21 -1.16
CA GLY A 102 -2.58 -6.65 -1.56
C GLY A 102 -3.42 -7.64 -2.37
N THR A 103 -4.73 -7.60 -2.14
CA THR A 103 -5.67 -8.59 -2.69
C THR A 103 -6.08 -8.32 -4.14
N ILE A 104 -5.50 -7.32 -4.83
CA ILE A 104 -6.02 -6.88 -6.14
C ILE A 104 -6.01 -8.00 -7.19
N ALA A 105 -5.03 -8.89 -7.12
CA ALA A 105 -4.98 -10.13 -7.86
C ALA A 105 -5.16 -11.27 -6.85
N SER A 106 -6.41 -11.65 -6.51
CA SER A 106 -6.71 -12.79 -5.63
C SER A 106 -7.94 -13.55 -6.10
N LYS A 107 -7.98 -14.85 -5.80
CA LYS A 107 -9.05 -15.79 -6.15
C LYS A 107 -9.70 -16.36 -4.87
N ILE A 108 -11.01 -16.59 -4.93
CA ILE A 108 -11.74 -17.39 -3.95
C ILE A 108 -11.72 -18.86 -4.34
N ASP A 109 -11.32 -19.72 -3.40
CA ASP A 109 -11.74 -21.11 -3.41
C ASP A 109 -13.14 -21.22 -2.77
N TYR A 110 -14.20 -21.32 -3.58
CA TYR A 110 -15.58 -21.38 -3.07
C TYR A 110 -15.87 -22.63 -2.22
N ARG A 111 -15.05 -23.69 -2.33
CA ARG A 111 -15.17 -24.87 -1.46
C ARG A 111 -14.69 -24.51 -0.06
N THR A 112 -13.49 -23.94 0.06
CA THR A 112 -12.86 -23.64 1.36
C THR A 112 -13.14 -22.23 1.89
N GLY A 113 -13.74 -21.34 1.09
CA GLY A 113 -13.88 -19.92 1.39
C GLY A 113 -12.54 -19.16 1.48
N ALA A 114 -11.42 -19.79 1.13
CA ALA A 114 -10.11 -19.18 1.22
C ALA A 114 -9.87 -18.19 0.07
N VAL A 115 -9.23 -17.07 0.38
CA VAL A 115 -8.74 -16.10 -0.60
C VAL A 115 -7.24 -16.31 -0.77
N THR A 116 -6.79 -16.59 -2.00
CA THR A 116 -5.37 -16.77 -2.33
C THR A 116 -4.94 -15.75 -3.39
N PRO A 117 -3.72 -15.19 -3.32
CA PRO A 117 -3.19 -14.36 -4.39
C PRO A 117 -3.22 -15.10 -5.74
N ALA A 118 -3.58 -14.39 -6.82
CA ALA A 118 -3.41 -14.81 -8.19
C ALA A 118 -1.98 -14.43 -8.60
N LEU A 119 -1.13 -15.44 -8.82
CA LEU A 119 0.31 -15.27 -8.93
C LEU A 119 0.83 -15.48 -10.35
N SER A 120 -0.01 -15.99 -11.26
CA SER A 120 0.37 -16.23 -12.66
C SER A 120 -0.39 -15.31 -13.63
N PRO A 121 0.17 -15.03 -14.82
CA PRO A 121 -0.52 -14.28 -15.86
C PRO A 121 -1.84 -14.96 -16.29
N GLU A 122 -1.88 -16.29 -16.31
CA GLU A 122 -3.08 -17.06 -16.65
C GLU A 122 -4.19 -16.87 -15.61
N GLU A 123 -3.82 -16.79 -14.32
CA GLU A 123 -4.79 -16.52 -13.26
C GLU A 123 -5.34 -15.10 -13.35
N LEU A 124 -4.48 -14.12 -13.61
CA LEU A 124 -4.86 -12.73 -13.79
C LEU A 124 -5.80 -12.56 -14.99
N ASN A 125 -5.42 -13.04 -16.17
CA ASN A 125 -6.22 -12.95 -17.39
C ASN A 125 -7.52 -13.76 -17.29
N SER A 126 -7.54 -14.89 -16.58
CA SER A 126 -8.80 -15.60 -16.34
C SER A 126 -9.77 -14.84 -15.44
N SER A 127 -9.24 -13.96 -14.58
CA SER A 127 -10.05 -13.16 -13.65
C SER A 127 -10.49 -11.84 -14.28
N ILE A 128 -9.67 -11.27 -15.16
CA ILE A 128 -9.93 -10.01 -15.88
C ILE A 128 -9.54 -10.22 -17.36
N PRO A 129 -10.40 -10.86 -18.17
CA PRO A 129 -10.10 -11.19 -19.57
C PRO A 129 -9.74 -10.00 -20.45
N GLU A 130 -10.26 -8.81 -20.12
CA GLU A 130 -10.00 -7.55 -20.81
C GLU A 130 -8.51 -7.24 -20.90
N LEU A 131 -7.72 -7.61 -19.88
CA LEU A 131 -6.27 -7.36 -19.85
C LEU A 131 -5.55 -8.08 -21.00
N ALA A 132 -6.00 -9.27 -21.41
CA ALA A 132 -5.40 -10.06 -22.48
C ALA A 132 -5.58 -9.43 -23.88
N GLU A 133 -6.51 -8.47 -24.01
CA GLU A 133 -6.70 -7.68 -25.23
C GLU A 133 -5.92 -6.35 -25.20
N MET A 134 -5.43 -5.94 -24.04
CA MET A 134 -4.75 -4.65 -23.84
C MET A 134 -3.23 -4.74 -23.85
N ALA A 135 -2.66 -5.77 -23.21
CA ALA A 135 -1.21 -5.90 -23.06
C ALA A 135 -0.78 -7.35 -22.83
N ASN A 136 0.48 -7.65 -23.17
CA ASN A 136 1.17 -8.86 -22.69
C ASN A 136 1.69 -8.61 -21.27
N ILE A 137 1.00 -9.17 -20.27
CA ILE A 137 1.34 -8.95 -18.86
C ILE A 137 2.21 -10.10 -18.34
N ASP A 138 3.43 -9.77 -17.93
CA ASP A 138 4.27 -10.64 -17.11
C ASP A 138 4.00 -10.35 -15.62
N THR A 139 4.04 -11.37 -14.76
CA THR A 139 3.79 -11.21 -13.32
C THR A 139 4.99 -11.65 -12.51
N GLU A 140 5.31 -10.91 -11.46
CA GLU A 140 6.37 -11.27 -10.51
C GLU A 140 5.94 -10.99 -9.07
N LEU A 141 6.18 -11.95 -8.17
CA LEU A 141 5.95 -11.79 -6.74
C LEU A 141 7.24 -11.35 -6.05
N ILE A 142 7.24 -10.16 -5.44
CA ILE A 142 8.41 -9.66 -4.72
C ILE A 142 8.20 -9.66 -3.21
N LEU A 143 6.97 -9.43 -2.76
CA LEU A 143 6.54 -9.45 -1.36
C LEU A 143 5.12 -9.98 -1.29
N SER A 144 4.71 -10.52 -0.14
CA SER A 144 3.33 -10.94 0.12
C SER A 144 2.96 -10.47 1.53
N GLU A 145 2.93 -9.16 1.71
CA GLU A 145 2.74 -8.52 3.01
C GLU A 145 1.56 -7.54 2.97
N TYR A 146 0.91 -7.34 4.11
CA TYR A 146 -0.14 -6.33 4.25
C TYR A 146 0.48 -4.92 4.30
N SER A 147 -0.17 -3.94 3.67
CA SER A 147 0.39 -2.60 3.53
C SER A 147 0.73 -1.93 4.87
N GLU A 148 -0.08 -2.16 5.89
CA GLU A 148 0.09 -1.66 7.25
C GLU A 148 1.34 -2.22 7.95
N ASN A 149 1.88 -3.34 7.47
CA ASN A 149 3.10 -3.95 8.00
C ASN A 149 4.36 -3.53 7.22
N LEU A 150 4.22 -2.93 6.03
CA LEU A 150 5.37 -2.54 5.22
C LEU A 150 6.23 -1.49 5.93
N GLN A 151 7.54 -1.66 5.85
CA GLN A 151 8.55 -0.83 6.48
C GLN A 151 9.46 -0.17 5.42
N PRO A 152 10.30 0.83 5.78
CA PRO A 152 11.21 1.47 4.82
C PRO A 152 12.16 0.51 4.08
N LYS A 153 12.56 -0.60 4.71
CA LYS A 153 13.35 -1.67 4.07
C LYS A 153 12.62 -2.31 2.89
N ASP A 154 11.30 -2.40 2.96
CA ASP A 154 10.47 -3.01 1.93
C ASP A 154 10.34 -2.04 0.74
N TRP A 155 10.24 -0.73 1.00
CA TRP A 155 10.31 0.28 -0.06
C TRP A 155 11.64 0.22 -0.82
N LYS A 156 12.77 0.08 -0.11
CA LYS A 156 14.08 -0.12 -0.72
C LYS A 156 14.11 -1.36 -1.59
N ARG A 157 13.54 -2.48 -1.14
CA ARG A 157 13.46 -3.72 -1.93
C ARG A 157 12.61 -3.56 -3.19
N ILE A 158 11.49 -2.86 -3.11
CA ILE A 158 10.66 -2.52 -4.28
C ILE A 158 11.46 -1.65 -5.26
N ALA A 159 12.14 -0.61 -4.76
CA ALA A 159 12.95 0.28 -5.60
C ALA A 159 14.12 -0.44 -6.28
N GLN A 160 14.83 -1.32 -5.57
CA GLN A 160 15.89 -2.17 -6.12
C GLN A 160 15.36 -3.02 -7.27
N LYS A 161 14.20 -3.65 -7.06
CA LYS A 161 13.62 -4.51 -8.07
C LYS A 161 13.16 -3.74 -9.30
N LEU A 162 12.62 -2.54 -9.12
CA LEU A 162 12.32 -1.64 -10.24
C LEU A 162 13.61 -1.23 -10.97
N ASP A 163 14.68 -0.92 -10.25
CA ASP A 163 15.98 -0.57 -10.85
C ASP A 163 16.53 -1.68 -11.76
N ASP A 164 16.36 -2.96 -11.40
CA ASP A 164 16.72 -4.11 -12.24
C ASP A 164 16.06 -4.07 -13.63
N TYR A 165 14.88 -3.46 -13.75
CA TYR A 165 14.11 -3.33 -14.99
C TYR A 165 14.32 -1.99 -15.71
N SER A 166 15.20 -1.12 -15.22
CA SER A 166 15.44 0.20 -15.81
C SER A 166 15.83 0.18 -17.30
N ASN A 167 16.46 -0.90 -17.76
CA ASN A 167 16.87 -1.10 -19.16
C ASN A 167 16.02 -2.14 -19.91
N SER A 168 14.88 -2.54 -19.35
CA SER A 168 13.98 -3.50 -19.98
C SER A 168 13.15 -2.87 -21.11
N ASP A 169 12.49 -3.71 -21.89
CA ASP A 169 11.59 -3.30 -22.97
C ASP A 169 10.11 -3.20 -22.53
N TYR A 170 9.85 -3.18 -21.22
CA TYR A 170 8.50 -2.98 -20.69
C TYR A 170 8.01 -1.55 -20.98
N LYS A 171 6.80 -1.44 -21.53
CA LYS A 171 6.13 -0.17 -21.78
C LYS A 171 5.75 0.55 -20.48
N GLY A 172 5.52 -0.22 -19.41
CA GLY A 172 5.16 0.26 -18.08
C GLY A 172 5.23 -0.84 -17.04
N ILE A 173 5.32 -0.45 -15.76
CA ILE A 173 5.36 -1.38 -14.62
C ILE A 173 4.21 -1.07 -13.67
N ILE A 174 3.41 -2.09 -13.34
CA ILE A 174 2.37 -2.04 -12.32
C ILE A 174 2.94 -2.59 -11.02
N VAL A 175 2.76 -1.88 -9.92
CA VAL A 175 3.05 -2.35 -8.57
C VAL A 175 1.72 -2.56 -7.84
N ALA A 176 1.28 -3.83 -7.78
CA ALA A 176 0.12 -4.23 -6.99
C ALA A 176 0.48 -4.10 -5.50
N HIS A 177 -0.27 -3.26 -4.78
CA HIS A 177 0.05 -2.83 -3.42
C HIS A 177 -1.21 -2.72 -2.55
N GLY A 178 -1.06 -2.97 -1.24
CA GLY A 178 -2.13 -2.74 -0.26
C GLY A 178 -2.43 -1.24 -0.09
N THR A 179 -3.67 -0.88 0.25
CA THR A 179 -4.10 0.52 0.15
C THR A 179 -3.65 1.42 1.31
N ASP A 180 -3.34 0.88 2.48
CA ASP A 180 -3.13 1.71 3.68
C ASP A 180 -1.90 2.59 3.60
N THR A 181 -0.80 2.07 3.06
CA THR A 181 0.50 2.77 2.99
C THR A 181 0.96 3.03 1.56
N MET A 182 0.11 2.77 0.55
CA MET A 182 0.47 2.92 -0.86
C MET A 182 1.01 4.31 -1.22
N HIS A 183 0.46 5.36 -0.60
CA HIS A 183 0.88 6.74 -0.83
C HIS A 183 2.25 7.08 -0.21
N TYR A 184 2.68 6.35 0.84
CA TYR A 184 4.05 6.43 1.36
C TYR A 184 5.03 5.74 0.39
N THR A 185 4.68 4.54 -0.06
CA THR A 185 5.50 3.79 -1.04
C THR A 185 5.64 4.57 -2.35
N SER A 186 4.56 5.14 -2.88
CA SER A 186 4.62 5.95 -4.11
C SER A 186 5.53 7.16 -3.94
N ALA A 187 5.48 7.84 -2.78
CA ALA A 187 6.37 8.96 -2.50
C ALA A 187 7.84 8.52 -2.47
N PHE A 188 8.16 7.41 -1.80
CA PHE A 188 9.54 6.91 -1.73
C PHE A 188 10.07 6.55 -3.11
N LEU A 189 9.31 5.78 -3.89
CA LEU A 189 9.69 5.39 -5.25
C LEU A 189 9.90 6.60 -6.15
N SER A 190 9.09 7.64 -5.99
CA SER A 190 9.23 8.89 -6.75
C SER A 190 10.60 9.53 -6.54
N PHE A 191 11.07 9.62 -5.28
CA PHE A 191 12.38 10.19 -4.98
C PHE A 191 13.54 9.25 -5.30
N ALA A 192 13.40 7.97 -4.94
CA ALA A 192 14.46 6.97 -5.08
C ALA A 192 14.80 6.68 -6.54
N LEU A 193 13.80 6.74 -7.42
CA LEU A 193 13.89 6.44 -8.85
C LEU A 193 13.75 7.72 -9.70
N SER A 194 14.26 8.85 -9.21
CA SER A 194 14.17 10.12 -9.95
C SER A 194 14.80 9.99 -11.35
N GLY A 195 14.04 10.32 -12.39
CA GLY A 195 14.44 10.19 -13.79
C GLY A 195 14.23 8.80 -14.40
N TYR A 196 13.56 7.87 -13.70
CA TYR A 196 13.36 6.50 -14.17
C TYR A 196 12.65 6.44 -15.55
N PRO A 197 13.14 5.59 -16.47
CA PRO A 197 12.76 5.68 -17.88
C PRO A 197 11.38 5.10 -18.21
N ILE A 198 10.85 4.20 -17.37
CA ILE A 198 9.61 3.45 -17.62
C ILE A 198 8.53 3.96 -16.64
N PRO A 199 7.29 4.25 -17.08
CA PRO A 199 6.24 4.70 -16.17
C PRO A 199 5.84 3.60 -15.16
N ILE A 200 5.60 4.01 -13.92
CA ILE A 200 5.23 3.12 -12.81
C ILE A 200 3.83 3.49 -12.29
N ALA A 201 2.95 2.50 -12.20
CA ALA A 201 1.62 2.64 -11.62
C ALA A 201 1.47 1.76 -10.37
N LEU A 202 1.28 2.37 -9.20
CA LEU A 202 0.83 1.67 -8.01
C LEU A 202 -0.70 1.53 -8.06
N VAL A 203 -1.18 0.33 -7.79
CA VAL A 203 -2.61 -0.02 -7.89
C VAL A 203 -3.01 -0.92 -6.74
N GLY A 204 -4.21 -0.72 -6.19
CA GLY A 204 -4.81 -1.58 -5.18
C GLY A 204 -6.32 -1.68 -5.35
N SER A 205 -7.00 -2.24 -4.35
CA SER A 205 -8.46 -2.24 -4.29
C SER A 205 -8.95 -1.99 -2.86
N GLN A 206 -10.03 -1.21 -2.73
CA GLN A 206 -10.69 -0.91 -1.45
C GLN A 206 -11.72 -1.97 -1.09
N ARG A 207 -12.22 -2.69 -2.09
CA ARG A 207 -13.02 -3.89 -1.94
C ARG A 207 -12.13 -5.07 -2.34
N SER A 208 -12.13 -6.10 -1.50
CA SER A 208 -11.39 -7.32 -1.78
C SER A 208 -11.79 -7.88 -3.16
N SER A 209 -10.82 -8.33 -3.95
CA SER A 209 -11.00 -8.75 -5.37
C SER A 209 -11.95 -9.92 -5.55
N ASP A 210 -12.17 -10.61 -4.44
CA ASP A 210 -12.98 -11.79 -4.27
C ASP A 210 -14.49 -11.44 -4.46
N ARG A 211 -14.87 -10.18 -4.25
CA ARG A 211 -16.25 -9.71 -4.36
C ARG A 211 -16.59 -9.28 -5.79
N PRO A 212 -17.80 -9.58 -6.29
CA PRO A 212 -18.27 -9.08 -7.59
C PRO A 212 -18.28 -7.55 -7.70
N SER A 213 -18.44 -6.86 -6.57
CA SER A 213 -18.36 -5.40 -6.48
C SER A 213 -16.95 -4.88 -6.23
N SER A 214 -15.91 -5.65 -6.55
CA SER A 214 -14.55 -5.19 -6.38
C SER A 214 -14.19 -4.07 -7.36
N ASP A 215 -13.43 -3.09 -6.88
CA ASP A 215 -12.78 -2.06 -7.69
C ASP A 215 -11.46 -2.53 -8.32
N ALA A 216 -11.00 -3.75 -8.00
CA ALA A 216 -9.72 -4.30 -8.47
C ALA A 216 -9.60 -4.34 -9.99
N ALA A 217 -10.63 -4.85 -10.68
CA ALA A 217 -10.60 -5.02 -12.13
C ALA A 217 -10.48 -3.69 -12.87
N LEU A 218 -11.34 -2.72 -12.53
CA LEU A 218 -11.35 -1.41 -13.16
C LEU A 218 -10.07 -0.61 -12.85
N ASN A 219 -9.53 -0.70 -11.63
CA ASN A 219 -8.26 -0.07 -11.30
C ASN A 219 -7.10 -0.65 -12.13
N LEU A 220 -7.04 -1.98 -12.30
CA LEU A 220 -6.00 -2.64 -13.11
C LEU A 220 -6.12 -2.33 -14.61
N ILE A 221 -7.34 -2.40 -15.16
CA ILE A 221 -7.64 -2.04 -16.54
C ILE A 221 -7.20 -0.60 -16.80
N ALA A 222 -7.59 0.33 -15.93
CA ALA A 222 -7.19 1.72 -16.02
C ALA A 222 -5.68 1.92 -15.92
N ALA A 223 -4.98 1.15 -15.08
CA ALA A 223 -3.54 1.22 -14.98
C ALA A 223 -2.83 0.74 -16.24
N VAL A 224 -3.25 -0.41 -16.81
CA VAL A 224 -2.71 -0.86 -18.10
C VAL A 224 -2.96 0.18 -19.18
N LYS A 225 -4.18 0.72 -19.27
CA LYS A 225 -4.53 1.76 -20.24
C LYS A 225 -3.65 3.01 -20.10
N PHE A 226 -3.47 3.49 -18.87
CA PHE A 226 -2.64 4.66 -18.59
C PHE A 226 -1.20 4.43 -19.05
N LEU A 227 -0.61 3.28 -18.70
CA LEU A 227 0.77 2.96 -19.02
C LEU A 227 1.01 2.80 -20.53
N THR A 228 0.04 2.26 -21.27
CA THR A 228 0.17 2.05 -22.72
C THR A 228 -0.12 3.32 -23.54
N GLU A 229 -1.11 4.13 -23.14
CA GLU A 229 -1.62 5.23 -23.95
C GLU A 229 -1.13 6.63 -23.51
N ALA A 230 -0.90 6.88 -22.22
CA ALA A 230 -0.55 8.24 -21.75
C ALA A 230 0.88 8.64 -22.14
N ASN A 231 1.80 7.68 -22.21
CA ASN A 231 3.22 7.88 -22.53
C ASN A 231 3.93 8.89 -21.60
N GLU A 232 3.60 8.86 -20.31
CA GLU A 232 4.06 9.83 -19.31
C GLU A 232 4.89 9.15 -18.23
N LYS A 233 6.18 9.49 -18.16
CA LYS A 233 7.12 8.94 -17.17
C LYS A 233 6.82 9.51 -15.79
N GLY A 234 6.90 8.66 -14.79
CA GLY A 234 6.71 9.04 -13.39
C GLY A 234 6.21 7.88 -12.56
N VAL A 235 5.91 8.18 -11.31
CA VAL A 235 5.29 7.24 -10.37
C VAL A 235 3.89 7.74 -10.07
N TYR A 236 2.89 6.91 -10.33
CA TYR A 236 1.48 7.27 -10.21
C TYR A 236 0.76 6.31 -9.28
N VAL A 237 -0.26 6.79 -8.58
CA VAL A 237 -1.26 5.94 -7.90
C VAL A 237 -2.53 5.98 -8.73
N ILE A 238 -3.01 4.81 -9.16
CA ILE A 238 -4.18 4.68 -10.03
C ILE A 238 -5.29 3.95 -9.28
N MET A 239 -6.31 4.70 -8.92
CA MET A 239 -7.45 4.26 -8.10
C MET A 239 -8.71 4.98 -8.57
N HIS A 240 -9.89 4.45 -8.23
CA HIS A 240 -11.14 5.15 -8.48
C HIS A 240 -11.09 6.61 -8.01
N ASN A 241 -11.66 7.51 -8.81
CA ASN A 241 -11.76 8.92 -8.45
C ASN A 241 -12.84 9.17 -7.38
N ASP A 242 -13.94 8.41 -7.46
CA ASP A 242 -15.07 8.51 -6.56
C ASP A 242 -15.78 7.14 -6.41
N GLU A 243 -17.06 7.10 -6.05
CA GLU A 243 -17.78 5.83 -5.85
C GLU A 243 -18.25 5.16 -7.16
N ASN A 244 -18.23 5.89 -8.28
CA ASN A 244 -18.69 5.38 -9.57
C ASN A 244 -17.62 4.59 -10.32
N ASP A 245 -18.06 3.65 -11.16
CA ASP A 245 -17.22 2.77 -11.98
C ASP A 245 -16.78 3.41 -13.32
N LYS A 246 -17.00 4.71 -13.51
CA LYS A 246 -16.76 5.43 -14.78
C LYS A 246 -15.48 6.25 -14.79
N THR A 247 -15.02 6.67 -13.62
CA THR A 247 -13.90 7.62 -13.50
C THR A 247 -12.80 7.07 -12.59
N ILE A 248 -11.62 6.87 -13.17
CA ILE A 248 -10.40 6.48 -12.45
C ILE A 248 -9.44 7.66 -12.45
N ALA A 249 -8.85 7.95 -11.29
CA ALA A 249 -7.87 9.01 -11.13
C ALA A 249 -6.44 8.45 -11.17
N CYS A 250 -5.57 9.11 -11.93
CA CYS A 250 -4.13 8.85 -11.94
C CYS A 250 -3.44 9.99 -11.18
N HIS A 251 -3.15 9.74 -9.90
CA HIS A 251 -2.55 10.73 -9.02
C HIS A 251 -1.02 10.71 -9.15
N LEU A 252 -0.37 11.87 -9.01
CA LEU A 252 1.09 11.93 -8.88
C LEU A 252 1.49 11.28 -7.55
N GLY A 253 2.47 10.39 -7.56
CA GLY A 253 2.87 9.57 -6.41
C GLY A 253 3.31 10.36 -5.17
N THR A 254 3.65 11.64 -5.32
CA THR A 254 4.05 12.58 -4.26
C THR A 254 2.95 13.57 -3.86
N ARG A 255 1.79 13.54 -4.53
CA ARG A 255 0.65 14.46 -4.27
C ARG A 255 -0.63 13.72 -3.91
N VAL A 256 -0.56 12.44 -3.58
CA VAL A 256 -1.71 11.59 -3.28
C VAL A 256 -1.75 11.22 -1.81
N ARG A 257 -2.96 11.14 -1.23
CA ARG A 257 -3.18 10.70 0.14
C ARG A 257 -4.45 9.85 0.23
N LYS A 258 -4.43 8.80 1.06
CA LYS A 258 -5.64 8.03 1.40
C LYS A 258 -6.44 8.80 2.45
N ASN A 259 -7.48 9.51 2.01
CA ASN A 259 -8.31 10.39 2.85
C ASN A 259 -9.61 9.73 3.33
N HIS A 260 -9.92 8.52 2.87
CA HIS A 260 -11.05 7.73 3.39
C HIS A 260 -10.62 6.31 3.74
N THR A 261 -11.23 5.76 4.78
CA THR A 261 -10.94 4.43 5.31
C THR A 261 -11.51 3.28 4.49
N SER A 262 -12.34 3.54 3.46
CA SER A 262 -13.13 2.48 2.81
C SER A 262 -13.78 2.85 1.48
N LYS A 263 -14.02 4.13 1.17
CA LYS A 263 -14.55 4.56 -0.14
C LYS A 263 -13.67 4.09 -1.28
N ARG A 264 -14.23 3.83 -2.46
CA ARG A 264 -13.41 3.48 -3.65
C ARG A 264 -12.54 4.67 -4.04
N GLY A 265 -13.13 5.87 -4.07
CA GLY A 265 -12.45 7.16 -4.18
C GLY A 265 -11.74 7.60 -2.89
N ALA A 266 -11.06 6.68 -2.19
CA ALA A 266 -10.34 6.99 -0.97
C ALA A 266 -9.05 7.78 -1.20
N PHE A 267 -8.41 7.60 -2.35
CA PHE A 267 -7.19 8.31 -2.71
C PHE A 267 -7.54 9.63 -3.36
N GLN A 268 -6.96 10.71 -2.86
CA GLN A 268 -7.23 12.07 -3.33
C GLN A 268 -5.92 12.79 -3.60
N THR A 269 -5.90 13.57 -4.67
CA THR A 269 -4.81 14.51 -4.90
C THR A 269 -4.94 15.67 -3.92
N ILE A 270 -3.83 16.04 -3.30
CA ILE A 270 -3.75 17.19 -2.40
C ILE A 270 -3.20 18.40 -3.17
N GLY A 271 -3.80 19.57 -2.99
CA GLY A 271 -3.34 20.83 -3.59
C GLY A 271 -3.63 20.97 -5.09
N GLY A 272 -4.62 20.24 -5.62
CA GLY A 272 -5.02 20.34 -7.01
C GLY A 272 -5.82 19.13 -7.52
N ASN A 273 -5.87 18.99 -8.84
CA ASN A 273 -6.54 17.87 -9.52
C ASN A 273 -5.60 16.67 -9.71
N PRO A 274 -6.12 15.44 -9.84
CA PRO A 274 -5.36 14.29 -10.34
C PRO A 274 -4.59 14.65 -11.61
N GLY A 275 -3.38 14.09 -11.76
CA GLY A 275 -2.54 14.37 -12.91
C GLY A 275 -3.20 13.97 -14.23
N PHE A 276 -3.99 12.88 -14.17
CA PHE A 276 -4.86 12.45 -15.25
C PHE A 276 -6.16 11.89 -14.68
N LEU A 277 -7.21 11.92 -15.51
CA LEU A 277 -8.46 11.22 -15.27
C LEU A 277 -8.72 10.28 -16.46
N ILE A 278 -9.16 9.06 -16.19
CA ILE A 278 -9.69 8.15 -17.21
C ILE A 278 -11.20 8.18 -17.06
N VAL A 279 -11.89 8.74 -18.05
CA VAL A 279 -13.36 8.90 -18.08
C VAL A 279 -13.87 8.22 -19.34
N GLU A 280 -14.73 7.22 -19.20
CA GLU A 280 -15.38 6.53 -20.33
C GLU A 280 -14.37 6.10 -21.43
N ASN A 281 -13.25 5.50 -21.02
CA ASN A 281 -12.13 5.08 -21.90
C ASN A 281 -11.32 6.20 -22.57
N SER A 282 -11.48 7.46 -22.16
CA SER A 282 -10.64 8.57 -22.62
C SER A 282 -9.72 9.06 -21.50
N ILE A 283 -8.45 9.36 -21.83
CA ILE A 283 -7.47 9.92 -20.89
C ILE A 283 -7.51 11.44 -21.00
N GLN A 284 -7.89 12.10 -19.91
CA GLN A 284 -7.83 13.55 -19.74
C GLN A 284 -6.56 13.92 -18.97
N LYS A 285 -5.72 14.75 -19.56
CA LYS A 285 -4.43 15.20 -18.99
C LYS A 285 -4.59 16.54 -18.28
N ASN A 286 -4.26 16.58 -16.99
CA ASN A 286 -4.26 17.80 -16.18
C ASN A 286 -2.85 18.30 -15.82
N ILE A 287 -1.82 17.46 -15.89
CA ILE A 287 -0.46 17.90 -15.59
C ILE A 287 0.02 18.95 -16.61
N THR A 288 0.69 19.98 -16.09
CA THR A 288 1.28 21.07 -16.90
C THR A 288 2.82 21.05 -16.88
N LYS A 289 3.42 20.23 -16.00
CA LYS A 289 4.87 20.04 -15.87
C LYS A 289 5.22 18.56 -15.90
N LYS A 290 6.48 18.26 -16.22
CA LYS A 290 7.03 16.90 -16.15
C LYS A 290 7.03 16.42 -14.70
N PHE A 291 6.81 15.12 -14.49
CA PHE A 291 6.81 14.51 -13.17
C PHE A 291 8.18 14.66 -12.50
N PHE A 292 9.23 14.11 -13.13
CA PHE A 292 10.62 14.23 -12.68
C PHE A 292 11.21 15.58 -13.10
N GLN A 293 11.96 16.21 -12.20
CA GLN A 293 12.68 17.46 -12.48
C GLN A 293 14.09 17.24 -13.07
N THR A 294 14.44 15.97 -13.33
CA THR A 294 15.68 15.55 -14.00
C THR A 294 15.37 14.53 -15.09
N GLU A 295 16.08 14.63 -16.22
CA GLU A 295 16.04 13.65 -17.30
C GLU A 295 17.05 12.50 -17.09
N LYS A 296 18.10 12.74 -16.29
CA LYS A 296 19.12 11.74 -16.00
C LYS A 296 18.62 10.82 -14.90
N TYR A 297 18.47 9.54 -15.22
CA TYR A 297 18.23 8.50 -14.23
C TYR A 297 19.50 8.24 -13.43
N LEU A 298 19.45 8.50 -12.11
CA LEU A 298 20.50 8.13 -11.17
C LEU A 298 19.83 7.66 -9.87
N PRO A 299 19.62 6.35 -9.70
CA PRO A 299 18.87 5.83 -8.56
C PRO A 299 19.59 6.11 -7.25
N ARG A 300 18.81 6.56 -6.26
CA ARG A 300 19.25 6.79 -4.88
C ARG A 300 18.30 6.03 -3.96
N ILE A 301 18.57 4.74 -3.79
CA ILE A 301 17.61 3.81 -3.15
C ILE A 301 17.84 3.63 -1.64
N ASN A 302 18.83 4.30 -1.06
CA ASN A 302 19.07 4.22 0.36
C ASN A 302 18.00 4.98 1.16
N VAL A 303 17.75 4.50 2.37
CA VAL A 303 16.74 5.02 3.28
C VAL A 303 17.24 4.86 4.71
N ASP A 304 16.99 5.87 5.53
CA ASP A 304 17.29 5.86 6.96
C ASP A 304 16.03 6.23 7.74
N SER A 305 15.59 5.34 8.62
CA SER A 305 14.34 5.50 9.38
C SER A 305 14.49 6.31 10.67
N ARG A 306 15.66 6.91 10.94
CA ARG A 306 15.90 7.79 12.10
C ARG A 306 15.21 9.17 11.96
N VAL A 307 13.94 9.15 11.54
CA VAL A 307 13.09 10.33 11.31
C VAL A 307 11.77 10.15 12.04
N ALA A 308 11.34 11.16 12.78
CA ALA A 308 10.03 11.17 13.42
C ALA A 308 9.05 12.08 12.67
N LEU A 309 7.79 11.66 12.57
CA LEU A 309 6.66 12.51 12.20
C LEU A 309 5.84 12.79 13.47
N LEU A 310 5.79 14.06 13.88
CA LEU A 310 5.13 14.49 15.11
C LEU A 310 3.91 15.34 14.80
N LYS A 311 2.73 14.79 15.06
CA LYS A 311 1.49 15.54 15.05
C LYS A 311 1.35 16.37 16.32
N TYR A 312 1.44 17.68 16.18
CA TYR A 312 1.24 18.58 17.29
C TYR A 312 -0.25 18.59 17.72
N TYR A 313 -0.50 18.79 19.01
CA TYR A 313 -1.83 19.06 19.54
C TYR A 313 -1.71 19.92 20.81
N PRO A 314 -2.77 20.63 21.24
CA PRO A 314 -2.73 21.40 22.47
C PRO A 314 -2.35 20.52 23.67
N GLY A 315 -1.27 20.88 24.37
CA GLY A 315 -0.75 20.08 25.48
C GLY A 315 0.24 18.98 25.09
N PHE A 316 0.78 19.01 23.86
CA PHE A 316 1.85 18.10 23.44
C PHE A 316 3.02 18.12 24.43
N ASP A 317 3.47 16.94 24.86
CA ASP A 317 4.55 16.78 25.85
C ASP A 317 5.93 16.96 25.21
N PRO A 318 6.69 18.01 25.57
CA PRO A 318 8.02 18.27 25.00
C PRO A 318 9.02 17.12 25.22
N ARG A 319 8.84 16.31 26.28
CA ARG A 319 9.70 15.16 26.60
C ARG A 319 9.72 14.11 25.50
N ILE A 320 8.68 14.06 24.67
CA ILE A 320 8.66 13.18 23.49
C ILE A 320 9.78 13.58 22.52
N VAL A 321 10.01 14.88 22.30
CA VAL A 321 11.10 15.36 21.44
C VAL A 321 12.46 15.14 22.10
N GLU A 322 12.58 15.36 23.41
CA GLU A 322 13.81 15.06 24.17
C GLU A 322 14.21 13.59 24.00
N ASN A 323 13.27 12.67 24.20
CA ASN A 323 13.51 11.24 23.99
C ASN A 323 13.93 10.90 22.55
N LEU A 324 13.40 11.61 21.53
CA LEU A 324 13.82 11.37 20.14
C LEU A 324 15.27 11.79 19.91
N ILE A 325 15.72 12.88 20.53
CA ILE A 325 17.13 13.31 20.52
C ILE A 325 17.99 12.22 21.16
N ASP A 326 17.61 11.74 22.35
CA ASP A 326 18.34 10.71 23.10
C ASP A 326 18.41 9.37 22.36
N LEU A 327 17.34 9.00 21.64
CA LEU A 327 17.30 7.81 20.77
C LEU A 327 18.12 7.97 19.47
N GLY A 328 18.74 9.13 19.24
CA GLY A 328 19.61 9.37 18.10
C GLY A 328 18.87 9.62 16.78
N HIS A 329 17.65 10.14 16.82
CA HIS A 329 16.97 10.61 15.61
C HIS A 329 17.77 11.73 14.94
N LYS A 330 17.68 11.82 13.61
CA LYS A 330 18.42 12.78 12.79
C LYS A 330 17.53 13.83 12.15
N ALA A 331 16.22 13.57 12.08
CA ALA A 331 15.25 14.55 11.61
C ALA A 331 13.91 14.42 12.34
N ILE A 332 13.22 15.55 12.47
CA ILE A 332 11.85 15.62 12.98
C ILE A 332 11.03 16.45 12.00
N ILE A 333 9.93 15.87 11.52
CA ILE A 333 8.90 16.55 10.74
C ILE A 333 7.73 16.83 11.67
N PHE A 334 7.44 18.11 11.90
CA PHE A 334 6.29 18.54 12.66
C PHE A 334 5.07 18.70 11.75
N GLU A 335 4.01 17.97 12.02
CA GLU A 335 2.67 18.25 11.50
C GLU A 335 2.02 19.28 12.45
N GLY A 336 2.37 20.55 12.21
CA GLY A 336 1.95 21.71 13.01
C GLY A 336 0.55 22.22 12.67
N THR A 337 0.04 23.18 13.43
CA THR A 337 -1.31 23.75 13.18
C THR A 337 -1.28 24.84 12.12
N GLY A 338 -2.36 24.94 11.32
CA GLY A 338 -2.60 26.06 10.40
C GLY A 338 -1.43 26.34 9.46
N LEU A 339 -0.87 27.55 9.52
CA LEU A 339 0.27 27.98 8.70
C LEU A 339 1.64 27.45 9.16
N GLY A 340 1.68 26.45 10.06
CA GLY A 340 2.89 25.82 10.57
C GLY A 340 3.29 26.35 11.95
N HIS A 341 2.51 26.00 12.97
CA HIS A 341 2.79 26.42 14.35
C HIS A 341 2.79 25.25 15.32
N ILE A 342 3.52 25.43 16.41
CA ILE A 342 3.49 24.62 17.63
C ILE A 342 3.48 25.56 18.85
N GLY A 343 3.13 25.04 20.02
CA GLY A 343 3.01 25.83 21.24
C GLY A 343 4.36 26.28 21.82
N LYS A 344 4.35 27.37 22.57
CA LYS A 344 5.55 27.92 23.25
C LYS A 344 6.21 26.93 24.20
N ASN A 345 5.46 25.97 24.74
CA ASN A 345 6.00 24.89 25.57
C ASN A 345 7.01 24.00 24.82
N MET A 346 7.00 24.00 23.48
CA MET A 346 7.94 23.23 22.66
C MET A 346 9.23 24.01 22.32
N TYR A 347 9.31 25.31 22.60
CA TYR A 347 10.36 26.16 22.05
C TYR A 347 11.75 25.77 22.55
N GLU A 348 11.89 25.48 23.84
CA GLU A 348 13.17 25.09 24.42
C GLU A 348 13.65 23.74 23.84
N VAL A 349 12.77 22.74 23.75
CA VAL A 349 13.17 21.45 23.17
C VAL A 349 13.47 21.54 21.66
N VAL A 350 12.82 22.45 20.92
CA VAL A 350 13.15 22.71 19.52
C VAL A 350 14.56 23.29 19.38
N LYS A 351 14.93 24.25 20.24
CA LYS A 351 16.30 24.79 20.26
C LYS A 351 17.30 23.68 20.58
N SER A 352 17.02 22.84 21.58
CA SER A 352 17.88 21.70 21.94
C SER A 352 18.02 20.70 20.79
N ALA A 353 16.94 20.40 20.07
CA ALA A 353 16.97 19.51 18.91
C ALA A 353 17.83 20.08 17.78
N ASN A 354 17.68 21.38 17.48
CA ASN A 354 18.49 22.06 16.47
C ASN A 354 19.98 22.10 16.87
N GLN A 355 20.28 22.41 18.13
CA GLN A 355 21.65 22.40 18.69
C GLN A 355 22.29 21.00 18.65
N SER A 356 21.47 19.95 18.76
CA SER A 356 21.90 18.55 18.62
C SER A 356 22.09 18.12 17.16
N GLY A 357 21.91 19.03 16.20
CA GLY A 357 22.13 18.80 14.78
C GLY A 357 21.00 18.05 14.09
N LEU A 358 19.77 18.06 14.62
CA LEU A 358 18.63 17.46 13.94
C LEU A 358 18.10 18.40 12.86
N PHE A 359 17.73 17.84 11.70
CA PHE A 359 16.92 18.56 10.73
C PHE A 359 15.49 18.70 11.24
N LEU A 360 14.99 19.93 11.36
CA LEU A 360 13.63 20.21 11.82
C LEU A 360 12.78 20.78 10.68
N GLY A 361 11.80 20.02 10.21
CA GLY A 361 10.87 20.42 9.15
C GLY A 361 9.47 20.72 9.67
N MET A 362 8.79 21.71 9.09
CA MET A 362 7.38 22.03 9.41
C MET A 362 6.46 21.77 8.22
N THR A 363 5.46 20.93 8.46
CA THR A 363 4.26 20.74 7.62
C THR A 363 3.02 21.15 8.41
N SER A 364 1.82 20.94 7.83
CA SER A 364 0.55 21.30 8.46
C SER A 364 -0.35 20.09 8.65
N GLN A 365 -1.14 20.10 9.72
CA GLN A 365 -2.26 19.17 9.94
C GLN A 365 -3.43 19.43 8.99
N CYS A 366 -3.50 20.63 8.42
CA CYS A 366 -4.46 20.93 7.38
C CYS A 366 -4.14 20.05 6.17
N ILE A 367 -5.14 19.31 5.69
CA ILE A 367 -4.98 18.38 4.55
C ILE A 367 -4.44 19.11 3.32
N ASP A 368 -4.91 20.33 3.08
CA ASP A 368 -4.45 21.19 1.99
C ASP A 368 -4.02 22.56 2.52
N GLY A 369 -3.20 23.26 1.74
CA GLY A 369 -2.61 24.55 2.06
C GLY A 369 -1.09 24.53 2.08
N LYS A 370 -0.52 25.72 2.29
CA LYS A 370 0.93 25.95 2.33
C LYS A 370 1.32 26.58 3.66
N VAL A 371 2.28 25.96 4.34
CA VAL A 371 2.93 26.53 5.54
C VAL A 371 3.52 27.89 5.17
N ARG A 372 3.24 28.90 6.00
CA ARG A 372 3.73 30.27 5.83
C ARG A 372 4.04 30.88 7.20
N MET A 373 5.12 30.39 7.80
CA MET A 373 5.57 30.76 9.14
C MET A 373 6.01 32.22 9.27
N THR A 374 6.17 32.95 8.17
CA THR A 374 6.51 34.38 8.18
C THR A 374 5.35 35.30 8.55
N VAL A 375 4.09 34.82 8.57
CA VAL A 375 2.91 35.66 8.84
C VAL A 375 2.84 36.07 10.30
N TYR A 376 2.94 35.12 11.22
CA TYR A 376 2.82 35.34 12.66
C TYR A 376 4.19 35.36 13.34
N GLU A 377 4.29 36.08 14.47
CA GLU A 377 5.51 36.15 15.29
C GLU A 377 5.95 34.75 15.74
N SER A 378 5.01 33.92 16.20
CA SER A 378 5.30 32.55 16.61
C SER A 378 5.97 31.71 15.53
N GLY A 379 5.58 31.87 14.26
CA GLY A 379 6.22 31.18 13.16
C GLY A 379 7.63 31.70 12.86
N ARG A 380 7.87 33.01 13.00
CA ARG A 380 9.20 33.62 12.87
C ARG A 380 10.14 33.13 13.97
N ASP A 381 9.67 33.10 15.22
CA ASP A 381 10.43 32.56 16.35
C ASP A 381 10.87 31.11 16.10
N LEU A 382 9.96 30.27 15.58
CA LEU A 382 10.27 28.86 15.29
C LEU A 382 11.30 28.71 14.16
N MET A 383 11.26 29.58 13.14
CA MET A 383 12.27 29.59 12.09
C MET A 383 13.64 30.01 12.64
N ASP A 384 13.68 31.02 13.51
CA ASP A 384 14.92 31.47 14.18
C ASP A 384 15.49 30.36 15.10
N MET A 385 14.63 29.49 15.63
CA MET A 385 15.05 28.31 16.40
C MET A 385 15.53 27.14 15.53
N GLY A 386 15.43 27.25 14.19
CA GLY A 386 15.96 26.27 13.23
C GLY A 386 14.90 25.42 12.51
N ILE A 387 13.61 25.66 12.74
CA ILE A 387 12.55 24.96 11.99
C ILE A 387 12.48 25.49 10.55
N ILE A 388 12.45 24.56 9.60
CA ILE A 388 12.42 24.86 8.17
C ILE A 388 10.99 24.64 7.63
N PRO A 389 10.33 25.66 7.07
CA PRO A 389 9.00 25.50 6.47
C PRO A 389 9.10 24.67 5.18
N LEU A 390 8.32 23.59 5.11
CA LEU A 390 8.31 22.67 3.96
C LEU A 390 7.20 22.97 2.95
N GLY A 391 6.75 24.23 2.90
CA GLY A 391 5.75 24.68 1.94
C GLY A 391 4.44 23.90 2.04
N ASN A 392 4.03 23.27 0.94
CA ASN A 392 2.80 22.46 0.84
C ASN A 392 3.12 20.97 0.69
N LEU A 393 4.27 20.50 1.16
CA LEU A 393 4.51 19.06 1.27
C LEU A 393 3.47 18.42 2.19
N ILE A 394 2.90 17.32 1.72
CA ILE A 394 2.06 16.45 2.53
C ILE A 394 2.93 15.89 3.68
N PRO A 395 2.46 15.87 4.94
CA PRO A 395 3.26 15.41 6.10
C PRO A 395 3.91 14.03 5.90
N GLU A 396 3.15 13.09 5.36
CA GLU A 396 3.58 11.74 5.04
C GLU A 396 4.69 11.74 3.96
N VAL A 397 4.60 12.61 2.96
CA VAL A 397 5.61 12.77 1.90
C VAL A 397 6.87 13.43 2.43
N ALA A 398 6.74 14.42 3.33
CA ALA A 398 7.87 15.06 4.00
C ALA A 398 8.65 14.07 4.88
N LEU A 399 7.94 13.19 5.61
CA LEU A 399 8.56 12.10 6.36
C LEU A 399 9.40 11.19 5.44
N VAL A 400 8.78 10.71 4.36
CA VAL A 400 9.44 9.81 3.39
C VAL A 400 10.64 10.49 2.72
N LYS A 401 10.50 11.77 2.33
CA LYS A 401 11.57 12.55 1.72
C LYS A 401 12.75 12.75 2.67
N ALA A 402 12.49 13.00 3.96
CA ALA A 402 13.54 13.13 4.97
C ALA A 402 14.27 11.79 5.22
N MET A 403 13.54 10.67 5.30
CA MET A 403 14.14 9.33 5.42
C MET A 403 15.03 9.00 4.22
N TRP A 404 14.59 9.37 3.03
CA TRP A 404 15.36 9.21 1.81
C TRP A 404 16.57 10.14 1.75
N ALA A 405 16.43 11.41 2.14
CA ALA A 405 17.55 12.35 2.19
C ALA A 405 18.66 11.85 3.12
N LEU A 406 18.30 11.45 4.35
CA LEU A 406 19.24 10.89 5.33
C LEU A 406 19.90 9.59 4.86
N GLY A 407 19.17 8.73 4.14
CA GLY A 407 19.75 7.53 3.55
C GLY A 407 20.85 7.81 2.53
N ASN A 408 20.90 9.03 1.95
CA ASN A 408 21.80 9.37 0.86
C ASN A 408 22.79 10.50 1.19
N THR A 409 22.73 11.11 2.38
CA THR A 409 23.71 12.07 2.88
C THR A 409 23.59 12.24 4.40
N GLU A 410 24.72 12.45 5.08
CA GLU A 410 24.76 12.79 6.51
C GLU A 410 24.93 14.30 6.76
N ASP A 411 25.11 15.10 5.71
CA ASP A 411 25.27 16.56 5.82
C ASP A 411 23.91 17.25 5.98
N ILE A 412 23.67 17.86 7.15
CA ILE A 412 22.45 18.60 7.48
C ILE A 412 22.14 19.70 6.46
N SER A 413 23.16 20.40 5.94
CA SER A 413 23.00 21.45 4.95
C SER A 413 22.48 20.85 3.65
N LYS A 414 23.02 19.69 3.27
CA LYS A 414 22.57 18.98 2.08
C LYS A 414 21.17 18.39 2.24
N ILE A 415 20.82 17.89 3.42
CA ILE A 415 19.46 17.45 3.74
C ILE A 415 18.49 18.62 3.59
N LYS A 416 18.83 19.81 4.12
CA LYS A 416 18.02 21.02 3.96
C LYS A 416 17.80 21.39 2.50
N GLU A 417 18.86 21.38 1.69
CA GLU A 417 18.74 21.62 0.24
C GLU A 417 17.80 20.61 -0.43
N ILE A 418 18.01 19.31 -0.17
CA ILE A 418 17.18 18.23 -0.73
C ILE A 418 15.72 18.41 -0.33
N MET A 419 15.46 18.71 0.94
CA MET A 419 14.11 18.86 1.47
C MET A 419 13.37 20.04 0.83
N LEU A 420 14.06 21.12 0.46
CA LEU A 420 13.48 22.31 -0.18
C LEU A 420 13.44 22.24 -1.71
N GLN A 421 14.26 21.40 -2.33
CA GLN A 421 14.30 21.22 -3.77
C GLN A 421 13.10 20.40 -4.26
N GLU A 422 12.49 20.78 -5.37
CA GLU A 422 11.52 19.94 -6.06
C GLU A 422 12.21 18.84 -6.90
N ILE A 423 11.83 17.59 -6.71
CA ILE A 423 12.49 16.42 -7.31
C ILE A 423 11.53 15.63 -8.20
N SER A 424 10.28 15.46 -7.76
CA SER A 424 9.29 14.58 -8.37
C SER A 424 7.87 15.11 -8.16
N SER A 425 7.65 16.37 -8.52
CA SER A 425 6.35 17.05 -8.48
C SER A 425 5.67 17.07 -7.11
N GLU A 426 6.47 17.06 -6.03
CA GLU A 426 5.96 17.00 -4.66
C GLU A 426 5.37 18.33 -4.15
N TYR A 427 5.55 19.42 -4.89
CA TYR A 427 4.93 20.72 -4.62
C TYR A 427 3.84 21.05 -5.65
N SER A 428 2.69 21.53 -5.16
CA SER A 428 1.70 22.20 -6.02
C SER A 428 2.02 23.69 -6.15
N ASN A 429 1.54 24.30 -7.25
CA ASN A 429 1.77 25.71 -7.56
C ASN A 429 1.15 26.67 -6.54
#